data_AF-A0AAJ1RR39-F1
#
_entry.id   AF-A0AAJ1RR39-F1
#
_cell.length_a   1.000
_cell.length_b   1.000
_cell.length_c   1.000
_cell.angle_alpha   90.00
_cell.angle_beta   90.00
_cell.angle_gamma   90.00
#
_symmetry.space_group_name_H-M   'P 1'
#
loop_
_entity.id
_entity.type
_entity.pdbx_description
1 polymer ?
#
loop_
_entity_poly.entity_id
_entity_poly.type
_entity_poly.pdbx_seq_one_letter_code
_entity_poly.pdbx_strand_id
1 'polypeptide(L)' 'MGIVRPVMEVYPYAWVFFVPFIMVTTFAVVNLLVGLIVNSMQDVHSEEADQKTDTYRDEVLARLKAIEERLIQE' A
#
# COMPACT_ATOMS: atom_id res chain seq x y z
N MET A 1 -21.91 -27.43 14.45
CA MET A 1 -20.76 -28.12 15.09
C MET A 1 -19.49 -27.63 14.41
N GLY A 2 -18.55 -27.03 15.14
CA GLY A 2 -17.30 -26.53 14.54
C GLY A 2 -16.45 -27.70 14.03
N ILE A 3 -15.82 -27.55 12.86
CA ILE A 3 -15.11 -28.64 12.14
C ILE A 3 -14.02 -29.30 13.00
N VAL A 4 -13.37 -28.54 13.89
CA VAL A 4 -12.26 -29.05 14.71
C VAL A 4 -12.72 -29.98 15.84
N ARG A 5 -13.94 -29.82 16.39
CA ARG A 5 -14.38 -30.62 17.55
C ARG A 5 -14.58 -32.12 17.22
N PRO A 6 -15.28 -32.51 16.14
CA PRO A 6 -15.38 -33.92 15.74
C PRO A 6 -14.02 -34.54 15.40
N VAL A 7 -13.07 -33.73 14.88
CA VAL A 7 -11.71 -34.21 14.59
C VAL A 7 -10.94 -34.49 15.87
N MET A 8 -11.12 -33.67 16.91
CA MET A 8 -10.50 -33.90 18.22
C MET A 8 -11.09 -35.11 18.97
N GLU A 9 -12.32 -35.51 18.66
CA GLU A 9 -12.93 -36.73 19.22
C GLU A 9 -12.22 -38.00 18.71
N VAL A 10 -11.73 -38.01 17.47
CA VAL A 10 -10.98 -39.13 16.89
C VAL A 10 -9.47 -38.99 17.11
N TYR A 11 -8.96 -37.76 17.04
CA TYR A 11 -7.53 -37.43 17.19
C TYR A 11 -7.33 -36.35 18.27
N PRO A 12 -7.13 -36.75 19.54
CA PRO A 12 -7.03 -35.81 20.66
C PRO A 12 -5.95 -34.73 20.50
N TYR A 13 -4.88 -35.03 19.76
CA TYR A 13 -3.75 -34.11 19.52
C TYR A 13 -3.91 -33.21 18.28
N ALA A 14 -5.04 -33.26 17.56
CA ALA A 14 -5.23 -32.49 16.33
C ALA A 14 -5.11 -30.96 16.52
N TRP A 15 -5.32 -30.46 17.74
CA TRP A 15 -5.17 -29.04 18.08
C TRP A 15 -3.77 -28.49 17.75
N VAL A 16 -2.74 -29.33 17.82
CA VAL A 16 -1.34 -28.96 17.52
C VAL A 16 -1.14 -28.62 16.05
N PHE A 17 -1.97 -29.15 15.15
CA PHE A 17 -1.97 -28.78 13.73
C PHE A 17 -2.79 -27.49 13.50
N PHE A 18 -4.01 -27.45 14.02
CA PHE A 18 -4.94 -26.36 13.74
C PHE A 18 -4.52 -25.02 14.36
N VAL A 19 -4.00 -25.02 15.59
CA VAL A 19 -3.66 -23.76 16.27
C VAL A 19 -2.53 -22.99 15.54
N PRO A 20 -1.37 -23.60 15.23
CA PRO A 20 -0.34 -22.93 14.45
C PRO A 20 -0.79 -22.60 13.03
N PHE A 21 -1.55 -23.47 12.38
CA PHE A 21 -2.08 -23.23 11.04
C PHE A 21 -2.99 -22.00 10.98
N ILE A 22 -3.92 -21.86 11.94
CA ILE A 22 -4.80 -20.71 12.05
C ILE A 22 -3.97 -19.45 12.31
N MET A 23 -3.01 -19.50 13.24
CA MET A 23 -2.13 -18.37 13.54
C MET A 23 -1.38 -17.88 12.30
N VAL A 24 -0.74 -18.79 11.56
CA VAL A 24 0.03 -18.44 10.35
C VAL A 24 -0.90 -17.93 9.24
N THR A 25 -2.03 -18.58 9.01
CA THR A 25 -2.97 -18.20 7.94
C THR A 25 -3.61 -16.85 8.23
N THR A 26 -4.06 -16.62 9.46
CA THR A 26 -4.62 -15.33 9.87
C THR A 26 -3.56 -14.23 9.78
N PHE A 27 -2.33 -14.48 10.22
CA PHE A 27 -1.23 -13.51 10.12
C PHE A 27 -0.92 -13.17 8.66
N ALA A 28 -0.81 -14.17 7.78
CA ALA A 28 -0.57 -13.96 6.36
C ALA A 28 -1.69 -13.16 5.69
N VAL A 29 -2.96 -13.51 5.97
CA VAL A 29 -4.13 -12.79 5.44
C VAL A 29 -4.16 -11.34 5.92
N VAL A 30 -3.92 -11.09 7.21
CA VAL A 30 -3.90 -9.72 7.77
C VAL A 30 -2.77 -8.90 7.14
N ASN A 31 -1.56 -9.44 7.03
CA ASN A 31 -0.44 -8.72 6.43
C ASN A 31 -0.67 -8.39 4.96
N LEU A 32 -1.25 -9.32 4.20
CA LEU A 32 -1.60 -9.09 2.81
C LEU A 32 -2.69 -8.00 2.70
N LEU A 33 -3.70 -8.06 3.56
CA LEU A 33 -4.78 -7.08 3.59
C LEU A 33 -4.26 -5.68 3.94
N VAL A 34 -3.39 -5.56 4.93
CA VAL A 34 -2.71 -4.30 5.27
C VAL A 34 -1.88 -3.81 4.08
N GLY A 35 -1.11 -4.69 3.44
CA GLY A 35 -0.35 -4.32 2.23
C GLY A 35 -1.23 -3.79 1.11
N LEU A 36 -2.37 -4.42 0.85
CA LEU A 36 -3.34 -3.98 -0.15
C LEU A 36 -3.96 -2.61 0.21
N ILE A 37 -4.38 -2.43 1.47
CA ILE A 37 -4.95 -1.15 1.95
C ILE A 37 -3.92 -0.04 1.79
N VAL A 38 -2.68 -0.28 2.21
CA VAL A 38 -1.60 0.71 2.13
C VAL A 38 -1.28 1.04 0.67
N ASN A 39 -1.21 0.04 -0.22
CA ASN A 39 -1.02 0.27 -1.65
C ASN A 39 -2.15 1.15 -2.22
N SER A 40 -3.40 0.84 -1.89
CA SER A 40 -4.55 1.65 -2.33
C SER A 40 -4.53 3.08 -1.76
N MET A 41 -3.98 3.29 -0.57
CA MET A 41 -3.85 4.63 0.02
C MET A 41 -2.66 5.40 -0.58
N GLN A 42 -1.59 4.71 -0.97
CA GLN A 42 -0.44 5.31 -1.66
C GLN A 42 -0.75 5.73 -3.10
N ASP A 43 -1.64 5.04 -3.79
CA ASP A 43 -2.14 5.46 -5.12
C ASP A 43 -2.81 6.85 -5.03
N VAL A 44 -3.64 7.07 -3.99
CA VAL A 44 -4.30 8.37 -3.77
C VAL A 44 -3.30 9.48 -3.45
N HIS A 45 -2.20 9.17 -2.74
CA HIS A 45 -1.21 10.18 -2.36
C HIS A 45 -0.15 10.44 -3.44
N SER A 46 0.09 9.48 -4.33
CA SER A 46 0.99 9.67 -5.49
C SER A 46 0.36 10.60 -6.52
N GLU A 47 -0.96 10.54 -6.72
CA GLU A 47 -1.69 11.49 -7.56
C GLU A 47 -1.60 12.93 -7.02
N GLU A 48 -1.58 13.12 -5.69
CA GLU A 48 -1.44 14.45 -5.08
C GLU A 48 0.00 14.99 -5.12
N ALA A 49 1.01 14.12 -5.07
CA ALA A 49 2.42 14.51 -5.11
C ALA A 49 2.90 14.87 -6.53
N ASP A 50 2.44 14.13 -7.55
CA ASP A 50 2.75 14.43 -8.95
C ASP A 50 2.05 15.72 -9.43
N GLN A 51 0.79 15.94 -9.04
CA GLN A 51 0.06 17.17 -9.42
C GLN A 51 0.75 18.44 -8.89
N LYS A 52 1.28 18.44 -7.66
CA LYS A 52 2.02 19.59 -7.12
C LYS A 52 3.37 19.80 -7.81
N THR A 53 4.01 18.73 -8.24
CA THR A 53 5.30 18.80 -8.92
C THR A 53 5.16 19.35 -10.34
N ASP A 54 4.08 19.01 -11.05
CA ASP A 54 3.82 19.48 -12.41
C ASP A 54 3.52 20.98 -12.46
N THR A 55 2.63 21.47 -11.59
CA THR A 55 2.29 22.90 -11.55
C THR A 55 3.49 23.77 -11.17
N TYR A 56 4.32 23.31 -10.23
CA TYR A 56 5.54 24.03 -9.83
C TYR A 56 6.59 24.05 -10.95
N ARG A 57 6.73 22.95 -11.70
CA ARG A 57 7.63 22.87 -12.85
C ARG A 57 7.23 23.84 -13.95
N ASP A 58 5.95 23.90 -14.28
CA ASP A 58 5.44 24.83 -15.29
C ASP A 58 5.67 26.28 -14.90
N GLU A 59 5.44 26.64 -13.64
CA GLU A 59 5.69 27.99 -13.15
C GLU A 59 7.19 28.36 -13.20
N VAL A 60 8.07 27.44 -12.79
CA VAL A 60 9.52 27.66 -12.85
C VAL A 60 9.99 27.79 -14.30
N LEU A 61 9.52 26.95 -15.22
CA LEU A 61 9.85 27.03 -16.64
C LEU A 61 9.37 28.35 -17.25
N ALA A 62 8.17 28.81 -16.92
CA ALA A 62 7.65 30.10 -17.36
C ALA A 62 8.52 31.26 -16.88
N ARG A 63 8.98 31.23 -15.62
CA ARG A 63 9.88 32.23 -15.05
C ARG A 63 11.26 32.20 -15.72
N LEU A 64 11.82 31.02 -15.96
CA LEU A 64 13.12 30.87 -16.64
C LEU A 64 13.06 31.45 -18.06
N LYS A 65 11.99 31.16 -18.79
CA LYS A 65 11.77 31.67 -20.15
C LYS A 65 11.64 33.19 -20.18
N ALA A 66 10.93 33.77 -19.22
CA ALA A 66 10.81 35.23 -19.08
C ALA A 66 12.14 35.92 -18.72
N ILE A 67 13.03 35.24 -17.99
CA ILE A 67 14.38 35.75 -17.69
C ILE A 67 15.25 35.67 -18.94
N GLU A 68 15.21 34.56 -19.68
CA GLU A 68 15.93 34.38 -20.94
C GLU A 68 15.55 35.45 -21.97
N GLU A 69 14.25 35.73 -22.15
CA GLU A 69 13.78 36.79 -23.05
C GLU A 69 14.29 38.18 -22.65
N ARG A 70 14.41 38.47 -21.36
CA ARG A 70 14.96 39.75 -20.87
C ARG A 70 16.45 39.87 -21.13
N LEU A 71 17.20 38.78 -21.00
CA LEU A 71 18.65 38.77 -21.23
C LEU A 71 19.03 38.85 -22.71
N ILE A 72 18.12 38.43 -23.61
CA ILE A 72 18.31 38.55 -25.07
C ILE A 72 17.92 39.94 -25.59
N GLN A 73 17.15 40.72 -24.82
CA GLN A 73 16.73 42.08 -25.18
C GLN A 73 17.68 43.20 -24.71
N GLU A 74 18.66 42.90 -23.86
CA GLU A 74 19.80 43.79 -23.52
C GLU A 74 21.01 43.51 -24.42
#